data_AF-A0A534CKT6-F1
#
_entry.id   AF-A0A534CKT6-F1
#
_cell.length_a   1.000
_cell.length_b   1.000
_cell.length_c   1.000
_cell.angle_alpha   90.00
_cell.angle_beta   90.00
_cell.angle_gamma   90.00
#
_symmetry.space_group_name_H-M   'P 1'
#
loop_
_entity.id
_entity.type
_entity.pdbx_description
1 polymer ?
#
loop_
_entity_poly.entity_id
_entity_poly.type
_entity_poly.pdbx_seq_one_letter_code
_entity_poly.pdbx_strand_id
1 'polypeptide(L)'
;VRGETLELKSTINTMVDQLNGFASEVSRVAREASTEGKLGGQARVRGVAGIWKDLTDNVNAMAANLTGQMRNIAEVTTAVAKGDLSKKITVDVRGEILELKSTINTMVDQL
;
A
#
# COMPACT_ATOMS: atom_id res chain seq x y z
N VAL A 1 -4.54 23.85 -38.44
CA VAL A 1 -4.44 24.70 -37.23
C VAL A 1 -5.63 24.61 -36.28
N ARG A 2 -6.86 25.08 -36.59
CA ARG A 2 -7.97 25.11 -35.59
C ARG A 2 -8.42 23.72 -35.09
N GLY A 3 -8.30 22.66 -35.90
CA GLY A 3 -8.58 21.28 -35.51
C GLY A 3 -7.50 20.64 -34.62
N GLU A 4 -6.23 20.78 -35.01
CA GLU A 4 -5.09 20.26 -34.24
C GLU A 4 -4.99 20.88 -32.85
N THR A 5 -5.32 22.18 -32.71
CA THR A 5 -5.36 22.84 -31.40
C THR A 5 -6.50 22.31 -30.51
N LEU A 6 -7.63 21.89 -31.09
CA LEU A 6 -8.74 21.29 -30.35
C LEU A 6 -8.41 19.86 -29.89
N GLU A 7 -7.78 19.05 -30.75
CA GLU A 7 -7.31 17.71 -30.38
C GLU A 7 -6.25 17.76 -29.28
N LEU A 8 -5.30 18.68 -29.37
CA LEU A 8 -4.29 18.89 -28.34
C LEU A 8 -4.94 19.29 -27.01
N LYS A 9 -5.89 20.24 -27.02
CA LYS A 9 -6.63 20.64 -25.82
C LYS A 9 -7.37 19.46 -25.21
N SER A 10 -8.05 18.65 -26.02
CA SER A 10 -8.79 17.48 -25.54
C SER A 10 -7.86 16.44 -24.89
N THR A 11 -6.70 16.20 -25.51
CA THR A 11 -5.68 15.30 -24.98
C THR A 11 -5.12 15.81 -23.65
N ILE A 12 -4.78 17.10 -23.58
CA ILE A 12 -4.29 17.73 -22.35
C ILE A 12 -5.33 17.65 -21.23
N ASN A 13 -6.60 17.98 -21.51
CA ASN A 13 -7.66 17.90 -20.52
C ASN A 13 -7.82 16.46 -19.99
N THR A 14 -7.77 15.45 -20.87
CA THR A 14 -7.85 14.05 -20.46
C THR A 14 -6.68 13.66 -19.54
N MET A 15 -5.45 14.11 -19.85
CA MET A 15 -4.29 13.86 -18.99
C MET A 15 -4.41 14.55 -17.62
N VAL A 16 -4.94 15.77 -17.58
CA VAL A 16 -5.17 16.52 -16.32
C VAL A 16 -6.23 15.82 -15.47
N ASP A 17 -7.31 15.34 -16.07
CA ASP A 17 -8.37 14.62 -15.35
C ASP A 17 -7.87 13.29 -14.78
N GLN A 18 -7.03 12.57 -15.54
CA GLN A 18 -6.36 11.36 -15.05
C GLN A 18 -5.43 11.64 -13.87
N LEU A 19 -4.64 12.73 -13.95
CA LEU A 19 -3.76 13.15 -12.86
C LEU A 19 -4.54 13.49 -11.59
N ASN A 20 -5.63 14.26 -11.72
CA ASN A 20 -6.49 14.62 -10.60
C ASN A 20 -7.13 13.38 -9.95
N GLY A 21 -7.59 12.43 -10.77
CA GLY A 21 -8.13 11.16 -10.29
C GLY A 21 -7.10 10.33 -9.53
N PHE A 22 -5.88 10.23 -10.06
CA PHE A 22 -4.79 9.53 -9.40
C PHE A 22 -4.41 10.18 -8.06
N ALA A 23 -4.21 11.50 -8.04
CA ALA A 23 -3.85 12.23 -6.84
C ALA A 23 -4.90 12.07 -5.73
N SER A 24 -6.19 12.12 -6.10
CA SER A 24 -7.30 11.90 -5.16
C SER A 24 -7.28 10.49 -4.55
N GLU A 25 -7.15 9.46 -5.38
CA GLU A 25 -7.14 8.07 -4.91
C GLU A 25 -5.91 7.74 -4.05
N VAL A 26 -4.72 8.20 -4.43
CA VAL A 26 -3.51 8.01 -3.63
C VAL A 26 -3.63 8.73 -2.29
N SER A 27 -4.15 9.96 -2.28
CA SER A 27 -4.38 10.71 -1.04
C SER A 27 -5.36 9.98 -0.12
N ARG A 28 -6.43 9.38 -0.69
CA ARG A 28 -7.40 8.58 0.06
C ARG A 28 -6.74 7.35 0.68
N VAL A 29 -6.02 6.55 -0.11
CA VAL A 29 -5.34 5.33 0.37
C VAL A 29 -4.33 5.66 1.46
N ALA A 30 -3.55 6.73 1.28
CA ALA A 30 -2.58 7.19 2.28
C ALA A 30 -3.27 7.59 3.59
N ARG A 31 -4.38 8.33 3.52
CA ARG A 31 -5.16 8.74 4.70
C ARG A 31 -5.77 7.54 5.43
N GLU A 32 -6.35 6.59 4.70
CA GLU A 32 -6.92 5.37 5.27
C GLU A 32 -5.85 4.55 6.01
N ALA A 33 -4.70 4.33 5.37
CA ALA A 33 -3.61 3.55 5.96
C ALA A 33 -2.94 4.27 7.14
N SER A 34 -2.66 5.57 7.01
CA SER A 34 -1.86 6.31 7.98
C SER A 34 -2.67 6.89 9.14
N THR A 35 -3.88 7.41 8.88
CA THR A 35 -4.66 8.13 9.89
C THR A 35 -5.78 7.26 10.47
N GLU A 36 -6.45 6.49 9.61
CA GLU A 36 -7.59 5.66 10.04
C GLU A 36 -7.16 4.25 10.47
N GLY A 37 -5.89 3.87 10.25
CA GLY A 37 -5.37 2.53 10.52
C GLY A 37 -6.02 1.43 9.67
N LYS A 38 -6.71 1.80 8.60
CA LYS A 38 -7.41 0.88 7.69
C LYS A 38 -6.44 0.40 6.61
N LEU A 39 -5.82 -0.74 6.90
CA LEU A 39 -4.89 -1.38 5.97
C LEU A 39 -5.61 -2.19 4.88
N GLY A 40 -5.04 -2.18 3.68
CA GLY A 40 -5.56 -2.92 2.52
C GLY A 40 -6.45 -2.12 1.56
N GLY A 41 -6.59 -0.81 1.79
CA GLY A 41 -7.18 0.09 0.80
C GLY A 41 -6.34 0.10 -0.50
N GLN A 42 -7.02 0.09 -1.64
CA GLN A 42 -6.39 0.14 -2.97
C GLN A 42 -6.92 1.34 -3.76
N ALA A 43 -6.03 2.00 -4.48
CA ALA A 43 -6.34 3.09 -5.40
C ALA A 43 -7.00 2.53 -6.66
N ARG A 44 -8.13 3.11 -7.06
CA ARG A 44 -8.89 2.71 -8.26
C ARG A 44 -9.11 3.91 -9.17
N VAL A 45 -8.14 4.17 -10.03
CA VAL A 45 -8.22 5.27 -11.01
C VAL A 45 -8.78 4.72 -12.33
N ARG A 46 -9.91 5.27 -12.80
CA ARG A 46 -10.51 4.85 -14.08
C ARG A 46 -9.80 5.53 -15.25
N GLY A 47 -9.66 4.80 -16.35
CA GLY A 47 -9.15 5.36 -17.61
C GLY A 47 -7.65 5.66 -17.62
N VAL A 48 -6.88 5.21 -16.63
CA VAL A 48 -5.42 5.32 -16.63
C VAL A 48 -4.79 4.24 -17.50
N ALA A 49 -3.77 4.63 -18.26
CA ALA A 49 -2.95 3.74 -19.08
C ALA A 49 -1.49 4.21 -19.02
N GLY A 50 -0.57 3.34 -19.46
CA GLY A 50 0.87 3.61 -19.44
C GLY A 50 1.36 3.92 -18.02
N ILE A 51 2.19 4.97 -17.91
CA ILE A 51 2.86 5.36 -16.66
C ILE A 51 1.88 5.54 -15.49
N TRP A 52 0.68 6.09 -15.73
CA TRP A 52 -0.31 6.31 -14.67
C TRP A 52 -0.87 5.01 -14.08
N LYS A 53 -1.06 4.00 -14.94
CA LYS A 53 -1.44 2.67 -14.50
C LYS A 53 -0.31 2.05 -13.68
N ASP A 54 0.92 2.12 -14.17
CA ASP A 54 2.09 1.56 -13.49
C ASP A 54 2.29 2.18 -12.11
N LEU A 55 2.11 3.51 -11.99
CA LEU A 55 2.16 4.21 -10.70
C LEU A 55 1.04 3.76 -9.75
N THR A 56 -0.18 3.59 -10.26
CA THR A 56 -1.32 3.10 -9.46
C THR A 56 -1.07 1.68 -8.95
N ASP A 57 -0.57 0.80 -9.83
CA ASP A 57 -0.26 -0.58 -9.51
C ASP A 57 0.88 -0.68 -8.48
N ASN A 58 1.92 0.16 -8.61
CA ASN A 58 3.03 0.22 -7.66
C ASN A 58 2.59 0.67 -6.26
N VAL A 59 1.74 1.71 -6.17
CA VAL A 59 1.18 2.16 -4.88
C VAL A 59 0.34 1.04 -4.26
N ASN A 60 -0.48 0.35 -5.06
CA ASN A 60 -1.30 -0.76 -4.60
C ASN A 60 -0.46 -1.95 -4.13
N ALA A 61 0.62 -2.29 -4.84
CA ALA A 61 1.54 -3.35 -4.44
C ALA A 61 2.24 -3.04 -3.13
N MET A 62 2.72 -1.79 -2.97
CA MET A 62 3.32 -1.32 -1.71
C MET A 62 2.32 -1.41 -0.55
N ALA A 63 1.11 -0.89 -0.72
CA ALA A 63 0.06 -0.93 0.31
C ALA A 63 -0.32 -2.37 0.69
N ALA A 64 -0.46 -3.27 -0.30
CA ALA A 64 -0.78 -4.67 -0.07
C ALA A 64 0.33 -5.41 0.68
N ASN A 65 1.59 -5.22 0.28
CA ASN A 65 2.75 -5.85 0.93
C ASN A 65 2.87 -5.41 2.40
N LEU A 66 2.82 -4.10 2.67
CA LEU A 66 2.90 -3.57 4.03
C LEU A 66 1.72 -4.03 4.89
N THR A 67 0.51 -4.07 4.32
CA THR A 67 -0.68 -4.59 5.00
C THR A 67 -0.51 -6.05 5.43
N GLY A 68 -0.01 -6.89 4.52
CA GLY A 68 0.21 -8.31 4.80
C GLY A 68 1.24 -8.52 5.91
N GLN A 69 2.37 -7.80 5.83
CA GLN A 69 3.44 -7.85 6.83
C GLN A 69 2.94 -7.41 8.22
N MET A 70 2.23 -6.27 8.30
CA MET A 70 1.71 -5.77 9.57
C MET A 70 0.64 -6.68 10.18
N ARG A 71 -0.23 -7.30 9.36
CA ARG A 71 -1.23 -8.24 9.86
C ARG A 71 -0.60 -9.50 10.45
N ASN A 72 0.45 -10.04 9.83
CA ASN A 72 1.14 -11.21 10.37
C ASN A 72 1.86 -10.90 11.69
N ILE A 73 2.47 -9.72 11.79
CA ILE A 73 3.06 -9.22 13.04
C ILE A 73 1.98 -9.11 14.13
N ALA A 74 0.86 -8.44 13.83
CA ALA A 74 -0.23 -8.26 14.79
C ALA A 74 -0.82 -9.59 15.29
N GLU A 75 -0.96 -10.58 14.40
CA GLU A 75 -1.41 -11.93 14.75
C GLU A 75 -0.48 -12.59 15.77
N VAL A 76 0.83 -12.59 15.50
CA VAL A 76 1.83 -13.22 16.38
C VAL A 76 1.92 -12.48 17.71
N THR A 77 1.99 -11.15 17.71
CA THR A 77 1.99 -10.36 18.95
C THR A 77 0.73 -10.60 19.79
N THR A 78 -0.44 -10.74 19.15
CA THR A 78 -1.70 -11.07 19.84
C THR A 78 -1.68 -12.48 20.44
N ALA A 79 -1.13 -13.46 19.73
CA ALA A 79 -0.99 -14.83 20.22
C ALA A 79 -0.09 -14.89 21.46
N VAL A 80 1.06 -14.21 21.41
CA VAL A 80 2.01 -14.10 22.52
C VAL A 80 1.37 -13.43 23.73
N ALA A 81 0.61 -12.35 23.53
CA ALA A 81 -0.12 -11.68 24.61
C ALA A 81 -1.19 -12.58 25.25
N LYS A 82 -1.67 -13.61 24.53
CA LYS A 82 -2.59 -14.64 25.05
C LYS A 82 -1.87 -15.87 25.62
N GLY A 83 -0.54 -15.86 25.67
CA GLY A 83 0.29 -16.95 26.18
C GLY A 83 0.63 -18.05 25.17
N ASP A 84 0.28 -17.88 23.89
CA ASP A 84 0.68 -18.82 22.83
C ASP A 84 2.03 -18.43 22.23
N LEU A 85 3.10 -18.93 22.84
CA LEU A 85 4.49 -18.74 22.40
C LEU A 85 4.88 -19.66 21.24
N SER A 86 3.98 -20.54 20.78
CA SER A 86 4.27 -21.42 19.63
C SER A 86 4.23 -20.66 18.30
N LYS A 87 3.66 -19.45 18.29
CA LYS A 87 3.53 -18.61 17.10
C LYS A 87 4.78 -17.78 16.86
N LYS A 88 5.26 -17.80 15.61
CA LYS A 88 6.34 -16.95 15.12
C LYS A 88 5.95 -16.28 13.82
N ILE A 89 6.54 -15.13 13.57
CA ILE A 89 6.44 -14.45 12.28
C ILE A 89 7.27 -15.26 11.28
N THR A 90 6.63 -15.80 10.25
CA THR A 90 7.27 -16.68 9.25
C THR A 90 7.39 -16.04 7.87
N VAL A 91 6.60 -15.00 7.59
CA VAL A 91 6.61 -14.28 6.31
C VAL A 91 8.02 -13.78 5.96
N ASP A 92 8.38 -13.89 4.67
CA ASP A 92 9.62 -13.32 4.15
C ASP A 92 9.53 -11.79 4.13
N VAL A 93 10.48 -11.15 4.80
CA VAL A 93 10.52 -9.70 5.01
C VAL A 93 11.96 -9.24 4.95
N ARG A 94 12.17 -7.96 4.63
CA ARG A 94 13.48 -7.36 4.44
C ARG A 94 13.53 -5.99 5.12
N GLY A 95 14.74 -5.46 5.31
CA GLY A 95 14.97 -4.14 5.89
C GLY A 95 14.39 -4.01 7.31
N GLU A 96 13.76 -2.88 7.61
CA GLU A 96 13.21 -2.55 8.93
C GLU A 96 12.18 -3.58 9.43
N ILE A 97 11.41 -4.18 8.51
CA ILE A 97 10.40 -5.19 8.88
C ILE A 97 11.07 -6.52 9.27
N LEU A 98 12.24 -6.84 8.71
CA LEU A 98 13.02 -8.01 9.13
C LEU A 98 13.59 -7.83 10.54
N GLU A 99 14.08 -6.63 10.85
CA GLU A 99 14.54 -6.31 12.20
C GLU A 99 13.41 -6.44 13.21
N LEU A 100 12.22 -5.89 12.91
CA LEU A 100 11.03 -6.04 13.74
C LEU A 100 10.62 -7.50 13.93
N LYS A 101 10.57 -8.29 12.84
CA LYS A 101 10.33 -9.74 12.89
C LYS A 101 11.31 -10.44 13.82
N SER A 102 12.60 -10.15 13.68
CA SER A 102 13.66 -10.78 14.48
C SER A 102 13.51 -10.45 15.95
N THR A 103 13.28 -9.19 16.27
CA THR A 103 13.07 -8.72 17.65
C THR A 103 11.87 -9.41 18.29
N ILE A 104 10.73 -9.47 17.60
CA ILE A 104 9.52 -10.13 18.12
C ILE A 104 9.77 -11.63 18.30
N ASN A 105 10.30 -12.33 17.30
CA ASN A 105 10.56 -13.76 17.41
C ASN A 105 11.57 -14.08 18.54
N THR A 106 12.57 -13.22 18.75
CA THR A 106 13.53 -13.36 19.86
C THR A 106 12.85 -13.16 21.21
N MET A 107 11.95 -12.17 21.33
CA MET A 107 11.15 -11.97 22.53
C MET A 107 10.28 -13.19 22.84
N VAL A 108 9.68 -13.83 21.84
CA VAL A 108 8.92 -15.08 22.01
C VAL A 108 9.79 -16.22 22.52
N ASP A 109 11.01 -16.34 22.01
CA ASP A 109 11.95 -17.41 22.39
C ASP A 109 12.51 -17.26 23.81
N GLN A 110 12.40 -16.07 24.42
CA GLN A 110 12.94 -15.75 25.74
C GLN A 110 11.90 -15.77 26.87
N LEU A 111 10.61 -15.94 26.55
CA LEU A 111 9.50 -16.02 27.51
C LEU A 111 9.10 -17.47 27.77
#